data_AF-A0A2V8GYY7-F1
#
_entry.id   AF-A0A2V8GYY7-F1
#
_cell.length_a   1.000
_cell.length_b   1.000
_cell.length_c   1.000
_cell.angle_alpha   90.00
_cell.angle_beta   90.00
_cell.angle_gamma   90.00
#
_symmetry.space_group_name_H-M   'P 1'
#
loop_
_entity.id
_entity.type
_entity.pdbx_description
1 polymer ?
#
loop_
_entity_poly.entity_id
_entity_poly.type
_entity_poly.pdbx_seq_one_letter_code
_entity_poly.pdbx_strand_id
1 'polypeptide(L)'
;MKVRRARRSRKTFIVFVLFANFVVSTVSAQSSGRHLTTIDALRRFSGYFHLQNVVLRGEFVENARRVSLRGGDNEMQAMLADGVSTMSGPVEVRGQLIDIGRLTPSDPRLGRYENKPDPDHWPKPGEELVLSITSVAKAEPDSTPTIRAVALEPWKYEGQSISLTGQFGGRNLFGDVPAAPARDKYDFVLRTPEGAVWVTGMRPKGKGFDLNVDARVDTSRWLQVSGVVKNERGIVTIEAKTLATAQAPAARPVVVEAPPPPSEPGEIVFSSPTDGETGVSGSSPLRVQFSRGIDPPTLNGKFRLTYIGGTPPAGTTDVTATYDIGSHAVVLRLSKPLEPFRTVKLELLEGVKTFDGAPIKPWSVTFSVGAN
;
A
#
# COMPACT_ATOMS: atom_id res chain seq x y z
N MET A 1 24.64 -9.33 -79.71
CA MET A 1 24.92 -10.58 -78.96
C MET A 1 26.15 -10.34 -78.08
N LYS A 2 26.02 -10.63 -76.78
CA LYS A 2 27.05 -10.92 -75.73
C LYS A 2 28.35 -10.09 -75.71
N VAL A 3 28.64 -9.27 -74.69
CA VAL A 3 28.79 -9.45 -73.21
C VAL A 3 30.28 -9.38 -72.80
N ARG A 4 30.55 -8.29 -72.07
CA ARG A 4 31.36 -8.11 -70.85
C ARG A 4 32.80 -8.61 -70.77
N ARG A 5 33.72 -7.64 -70.63
CA ARG A 5 34.99 -7.75 -69.91
C ARG A 5 34.75 -7.75 -68.40
N ALA A 6 35.45 -8.67 -67.72
CA ALA A 6 35.60 -8.71 -66.28
C ALA A 6 36.79 -7.83 -65.83
N ARG A 7 36.67 -7.15 -64.69
CA ARG A 7 37.83 -6.78 -63.87
C ARG A 7 37.46 -6.78 -62.39
N ARG A 8 38.26 -7.54 -61.63
CA ARG A 8 38.24 -7.70 -60.17
C ARG A 8 38.39 -6.36 -59.45
N SER A 9 37.69 -6.18 -58.34
CA SER A 9 38.06 -5.25 -57.27
C SER A 9 37.86 -5.91 -55.90
N ARG A 10 38.77 -5.56 -54.98
CA ARG A 10 39.06 -6.17 -53.68
C ARG A 10 37.91 -5.95 -52.70
N LYS A 11 37.56 -6.99 -51.93
CA LYS A 11 36.62 -6.91 -50.80
C LYS A 11 37.36 -6.43 -49.56
N THR A 12 37.02 -5.23 -49.08
CA THR A 12 37.35 -4.75 -47.74
C THR A 12 36.23 -5.16 -46.80
N PHE A 13 36.51 -6.02 -45.82
CA PHE A 13 35.58 -6.38 -44.76
C PHE A 13 35.60 -5.28 -43.70
N ILE A 14 34.55 -4.48 -43.63
CA ILE A 14 34.29 -3.57 -42.52
C ILE A 14 33.38 -4.31 -41.55
N VAL A 15 33.89 -4.62 -40.36
CA VAL A 15 33.13 -5.19 -39.25
C VAL A 15 32.32 -4.05 -38.61
N PHE A 16 31.01 -4.04 -38.85
CA PHE A 16 30.08 -3.17 -38.13
C PHE A 16 29.75 -3.83 -36.78
N VAL A 17 30.26 -3.24 -35.70
CA VAL A 17 29.82 -3.57 -34.33
C VAL A 17 28.47 -2.90 -34.12
N LEU A 18 27.39 -3.68 -34.22
CA LEU A 18 26.04 -3.27 -33.85
C LEU A 18 25.96 -3.19 -32.33
N PHE A 19 26.02 -1.97 -31.77
CA PHE A 19 25.60 -1.70 -30.41
C PHE A 19 24.06 -1.81 -30.36
N ALA A 20 23.57 -2.99 -29.99
CA ALA A 20 22.18 -3.20 -29.62
C ALA A 20 21.94 -2.50 -28.28
N ASN A 21 21.43 -1.26 -28.35
CA ASN A 21 20.86 -0.59 -27.19
C ASN A 21 19.61 -1.37 -26.76
N PHE A 22 19.75 -2.20 -25.73
CA PHE A 22 18.62 -2.71 -24.98
C PHE A 22 17.93 -1.52 -24.31
N VAL A 23 16.87 -1.01 -24.94
CA VAL A 23 15.87 -0.21 -24.23
C VAL A 23 15.25 -1.17 -23.23
N VAL A 24 15.66 -1.04 -21.96
CA VAL A 24 14.93 -1.65 -20.85
C VAL A 24 13.56 -0.98 -20.86
N SER A 25 12.58 -1.68 -21.43
CA SER A 25 11.18 -1.38 -21.21
C SER A 25 10.96 -1.47 -19.71
N THR A 26 10.97 -0.33 -19.02
CA THR A 26 10.37 -0.24 -17.70
C THR A 26 8.92 -0.60 -17.92
N VAL A 27 8.57 -1.84 -17.60
CA VAL A 27 7.20 -2.22 -17.33
C VAL A 27 6.80 -1.31 -16.18
N SER A 28 6.20 -0.17 -16.50
CA SER A 28 5.34 0.52 -15.55
C SER A 28 4.25 -0.50 -15.27
N ALA A 29 4.44 -1.30 -14.22
CA ALA A 29 3.35 -2.00 -13.58
C ALA A 29 2.28 -0.93 -13.44
N GLN A 30 1.12 -1.12 -14.09
CA GLN A 30 -0.01 -0.25 -13.88
C GLN A 30 -0.21 -0.23 -12.37
N SER A 31 0.11 0.89 -11.72
CA SER A 31 -0.27 1.08 -10.32
C SER A 31 -1.77 0.81 -10.33
N SER A 32 -2.23 -0.24 -9.66
CA SER A 32 -3.65 -0.52 -9.54
C SER A 32 -4.32 0.80 -9.16
N GLY A 33 -5.04 1.39 -10.13
CA GLY A 33 -5.41 2.80 -10.08
C GLY A 33 -6.21 3.03 -8.81
N ARG A 34 -5.73 3.92 -7.94
CA ARG A 34 -6.49 4.28 -6.75
C ARG A 34 -7.61 5.21 -7.18
N HIS A 35 -8.86 4.84 -6.89
CA HIS A 35 -10.00 5.69 -7.18
C HIS A 35 -10.19 6.70 -6.05
N LEU A 36 -10.00 7.98 -6.36
CA LEU A 36 -10.38 9.05 -5.46
C LEU A 36 -11.88 9.25 -5.55
N THR A 37 -12.55 9.20 -4.41
CA THR A 37 -14.01 9.19 -4.38
C THR A 37 -14.56 9.69 -3.06
N THR A 38 -15.87 9.64 -2.91
CA THR A 38 -16.62 10.05 -1.72
C THR A 38 -17.43 8.89 -1.16
N ILE A 39 -17.86 9.00 0.10
CA ILE A 39 -18.70 7.98 0.72
C ILE A 39 -20.06 7.85 0.00
N ASP A 40 -20.65 8.95 -0.48
CA ASP A 40 -21.90 8.91 -1.27
C ASP A 40 -21.72 8.10 -2.56
N ALA A 41 -20.59 8.30 -3.25
CA ALA A 41 -20.26 7.55 -4.46
C ALA A 41 -20.07 6.04 -4.18
N LEU A 42 -19.38 5.69 -3.09
CA LEU A 42 -19.23 4.28 -2.68
C LEU A 42 -20.58 3.60 -2.42
N ARG A 43 -21.51 4.31 -1.77
CA ARG A 43 -22.85 3.78 -1.46
C ARG A 43 -23.67 3.57 -2.73
N ARG A 44 -23.63 4.51 -3.66
CA ARG A 44 -24.44 4.47 -4.90
C ARG A 44 -23.89 3.54 -5.96
N PHE A 45 -22.57 3.45 -6.05
CA PHE A 45 -21.86 2.67 -7.07
C PHE A 45 -21.09 1.51 -6.44
N SER A 46 -21.66 0.86 -5.43
CA SER A 46 -20.99 -0.21 -4.68
C SER A 46 -20.49 -1.34 -5.57
N GLY A 47 -21.25 -1.71 -6.61
CA GLY A 47 -20.84 -2.74 -7.57
C GLY A 47 -19.61 -2.36 -8.40
N TYR A 48 -19.42 -1.07 -8.70
CA TYR A 48 -18.23 -0.57 -9.39
C TYR A 48 -17.01 -0.53 -8.46
N PHE A 49 -17.22 -0.11 -7.20
CA PHE A 49 -16.15 0.04 -6.22
C PHE A 49 -15.82 -1.23 -5.43
N HIS A 50 -16.61 -2.29 -5.53
CA HIS A 50 -16.37 -3.53 -4.79
C HIS A 50 -14.96 -4.08 -5.08
N LEU A 51 -14.18 -4.24 -4.00
CA LEU A 51 -12.76 -4.66 -4.01
C LEU A 51 -11.81 -3.72 -4.78
N GLN A 52 -12.25 -2.52 -5.16
CA GLN A 52 -11.39 -1.51 -5.74
C GLN A 52 -10.60 -0.77 -4.65
N ASN A 53 -9.37 -0.39 -4.98
CA ASN A 53 -8.57 0.48 -4.12
C ASN A 53 -9.12 1.91 -4.18
N VAL A 54 -9.51 2.45 -3.03
CA VAL A 54 -10.12 3.77 -2.92
C VAL A 54 -9.33 4.67 -1.99
N VAL A 55 -9.39 5.97 -2.27
CA VAL A 55 -8.88 7.04 -1.41
C VAL A 55 -10.04 7.98 -1.10
N LEU A 56 -10.22 8.26 0.19
CA LEU A 56 -11.30 9.09 0.71
C LEU A 56 -10.72 10.12 1.68
N ARG A 57 -11.43 11.23 1.86
CA ARG A 57 -11.22 12.15 2.97
C ARG A 57 -12.41 12.16 3.90
N GLY A 58 -12.15 12.32 5.18
CA GLY A 58 -13.17 12.36 6.20
C GLY A 58 -12.59 12.51 7.59
N GLU A 59 -13.41 12.29 8.59
CA GLU A 59 -13.03 12.24 10.00
C GLU A 59 -13.53 10.92 10.59
N PHE A 60 -12.74 10.33 11.49
CA PHE A 60 -13.18 9.14 12.20
C PHE A 60 -14.21 9.49 13.27
N VAL A 61 -15.26 8.68 13.34
CA VAL A 61 -16.28 8.72 14.36
C VAL A 61 -16.24 7.37 15.09
N GLU A 62 -15.96 7.42 16.39
CA GLU A 62 -15.88 6.22 17.23
C GLU A 62 -17.09 6.16 18.15
N ASN A 63 -17.88 5.10 18.02
CA ASN A 63 -19.04 4.85 18.86
C ASN A 63 -18.90 3.47 19.51
N ALA A 64 -18.44 3.42 20.77
CA ALA A 64 -18.30 2.26 21.67
C ALA A 64 -17.60 1.01 21.11
N ARG A 65 -18.11 0.41 20.02
CA ARG A 65 -17.61 -0.78 19.32
C ARG A 65 -17.53 -0.62 17.79
N ARG A 66 -17.79 0.57 17.25
CA ARG A 66 -17.76 0.82 15.81
C ARG A 66 -16.91 2.03 15.49
N VAL A 67 -16.01 1.84 14.54
CA VAL A 67 -15.29 2.92 13.88
C VAL A 67 -15.98 3.17 12.55
N SER A 68 -16.31 4.43 12.30
CA SER A 68 -16.82 4.87 11.01
C SER A 68 -15.96 6.00 10.47
N LEU A 69 -15.91 6.13 9.15
CA LEU A 69 -15.41 7.32 8.48
C LEU A 69 -16.61 8.19 8.08
N ARG A 70 -16.58 9.47 8.46
CA ARG A 70 -17.57 10.47 8.03
C ARG A 70 -16.95 11.41 7.01
N GLY A 71 -17.62 11.62 5.88
CA GLY A 71 -17.20 12.52 4.80
C GLY A 71 -18.41 13.21 4.17
N GLY A 72 -18.42 14.54 4.19
CA GLY A 72 -19.64 15.31 3.92
C GLY A 72 -20.77 14.92 4.88
N ASP A 73 -21.97 14.75 4.35
CA ASP A 73 -23.16 14.32 5.12
C ASP A 73 -23.28 12.80 5.27
N ASN A 74 -22.27 12.04 4.83
CA ASN A 74 -22.33 10.58 4.79
C ASN A 74 -21.32 9.96 5.74
N GLU A 75 -21.69 8.81 6.28
CA GLU A 75 -20.84 8.00 7.15
C GLU A 75 -20.78 6.58 6.60
N MET A 76 -19.66 5.88 6.76
CA MET A 76 -19.49 4.48 6.37
C MET A 76 -18.66 3.76 7.41
N GLN A 77 -19.07 2.53 7.74
CA GLN A 77 -18.35 1.70 8.69
C GLN A 77 -16.95 1.38 8.17
N ALA A 78 -15.97 1.49 9.06
CA ALA A 78 -14.58 1.23 8.78
C ALA A 78 -14.10 -0.03 9.52
N MET A 79 -13.32 -0.83 8.83
CA MET A 79 -12.58 -1.97 9.38
C MET A 79 -11.10 -1.70 9.19
N LEU A 80 -10.37 -1.48 10.30
CA LEU A 80 -8.95 -1.13 10.28
C LEU A 80 -8.08 -2.39 10.13
N ALA A 81 -7.03 -2.31 9.32
CA ALA A 81 -5.98 -3.35 9.25
C ALA A 81 -5.10 -3.34 10.51
N ASP A 82 -4.30 -4.41 10.72
CA ASP A 82 -3.37 -4.49 11.86
C ASP A 82 -2.38 -3.32 11.82
N GLY A 83 -2.17 -2.69 12.97
CA GLY A 83 -1.27 -1.54 13.11
C GLY A 83 -1.81 -0.24 12.53
N VAL A 84 -3.04 -0.21 11.99
CA VAL A 84 -3.70 1.03 11.56
C VAL A 84 -4.56 1.56 12.71
N SER A 85 -4.25 2.77 13.17
CA SER A 85 -5.03 3.48 14.19
C SER A 85 -5.81 4.64 13.57
N THR A 86 -6.90 5.03 14.23
CA THR A 86 -7.60 6.29 13.93
C THR A 86 -6.70 7.49 14.29
N MET A 87 -7.02 8.63 13.71
CA MET A 87 -6.41 9.92 14.05
C MET A 87 -7.53 10.94 14.26
N SER A 88 -7.29 11.89 15.15
CA SER A 88 -8.20 13.01 15.37
C SER A 88 -8.13 14.03 14.22
N GLY A 89 -9.29 14.57 13.85
CA GLY A 89 -9.43 15.57 12.79
C GLY A 89 -9.46 15.00 11.37
N PRO A 90 -9.35 15.87 10.35
CA PRO A 90 -9.40 15.46 8.95
C PRO A 90 -8.28 14.50 8.57
N VAL A 91 -8.67 13.35 8.01
CA VAL A 91 -7.77 12.30 7.53
C VAL A 91 -8.00 12.00 6.05
N GLU A 92 -6.92 11.59 5.40
CA GLU A 92 -6.99 10.85 4.14
C GLU A 92 -6.80 9.37 4.46
N VAL A 93 -7.73 8.54 3.99
CA VAL A 93 -7.67 7.09 4.19
C VAL A 93 -7.50 6.38 2.88
N ARG A 94 -6.76 5.28 2.91
CA ARG A 94 -6.57 4.36 1.78
C ARG A 94 -7.11 3.00 2.16
N GLY A 95 -7.88 2.39 1.28
CA GLY A 95 -8.54 1.14 1.58
C GLY A 95 -9.23 0.50 0.39
N GLN A 96 -10.10 -0.46 0.68
CA GLN A 96 -10.97 -1.11 -0.28
C GLN A 96 -12.41 -1.08 0.19
N LEU A 97 -13.34 -0.84 -0.74
CA LEU A 97 -14.76 -1.04 -0.44
C LEU A 97 -15.08 -2.54 -0.48
N ILE A 98 -15.70 -3.03 0.59
CA ILE A 98 -16.27 -4.36 0.66
C ILE A 98 -17.79 -4.22 0.67
N ASP A 99 -18.44 -4.89 -0.27
CA ASP A 99 -19.90 -5.04 -0.34
C ASP A 99 -20.17 -6.47 0.13
N ILE A 100 -20.67 -6.60 1.36
CA ILE A 100 -20.76 -7.91 2.03
C ILE A 100 -21.74 -8.82 1.30
N GLY A 101 -22.80 -8.26 0.73
CA GLY A 101 -23.79 -9.03 -0.03
C GLY A 101 -23.27 -9.64 -1.33
N ARG A 102 -22.04 -9.29 -1.74
CA ARG A 102 -21.33 -9.90 -2.89
C ARG A 102 -20.33 -10.98 -2.48
N LEU A 103 -20.07 -11.12 -1.19
CA LEU A 103 -19.19 -12.14 -0.63
C LEU A 103 -20.00 -13.33 -0.12
N THR A 104 -19.34 -14.46 0.08
CA THR A 104 -19.91 -15.59 0.80
C THR A 104 -19.68 -15.44 2.31
N PRO A 105 -20.52 -16.04 3.17
CA PRO A 105 -20.32 -16.04 4.63
C PRO A 105 -18.94 -16.49 5.10
N SER A 106 -18.30 -17.41 4.36
CA SER A 106 -16.97 -17.94 4.63
C SER A 106 -15.82 -17.15 4.01
N ASP A 107 -16.06 -15.99 3.38
CA ASP A 107 -14.99 -15.23 2.73
C ASP A 107 -13.95 -14.75 3.76
N PRO A 108 -12.65 -15.04 3.57
CA PRO A 108 -11.61 -14.73 4.55
C PRO A 108 -11.45 -13.23 4.82
N ARG A 109 -11.85 -12.36 3.89
CA ARG A 109 -11.78 -10.90 4.07
C ARG A 109 -12.71 -10.42 5.19
N LEU A 110 -13.75 -11.17 5.49
CA LEU A 110 -14.64 -10.88 6.60
C LEU A 110 -14.04 -11.26 7.95
N GLY A 111 -12.91 -11.96 8.02
CA GLY A 111 -12.30 -12.44 9.27
C GLY A 111 -12.23 -11.38 10.39
N ARG A 112 -11.94 -10.12 10.03
CA ARG A 112 -11.80 -8.96 10.93
C ARG A 112 -13.07 -8.13 11.08
N TYR A 113 -14.11 -8.45 10.33
CA TYR A 113 -15.36 -7.71 10.38
C TYR A 113 -16.12 -8.17 11.62
N GLU A 114 -16.10 -7.38 12.69
CA GLU A 114 -16.73 -7.78 13.96
C GLU A 114 -18.26 -7.83 13.89
N ASN A 115 -18.87 -7.02 13.03
CA ASN A 115 -20.32 -6.93 12.87
C ASN A 115 -20.86 -7.85 11.75
N LYS A 116 -20.34 -9.08 11.64
CA LYS A 116 -20.77 -10.01 10.56
C LYS A 116 -22.29 -10.20 10.56
N PRO A 117 -22.95 -10.10 9.39
CA PRO A 117 -24.34 -10.49 9.27
C PRO A 117 -24.52 -11.97 9.60
N ASP A 118 -25.73 -12.30 10.03
CA ASP A 118 -26.16 -13.69 10.22
C ASP A 118 -26.04 -14.46 8.90
N PRO A 119 -25.35 -15.62 8.85
CA PRO A 119 -25.27 -16.46 7.67
C PRO A 119 -26.64 -16.87 7.10
N ASP A 120 -27.66 -17.02 7.95
CA ASP A 120 -29.01 -17.39 7.52
C ASP A 120 -29.79 -16.19 6.93
N HIS A 121 -29.34 -14.96 7.20
CA HIS A 121 -29.92 -13.71 6.73
C HIS A 121 -28.86 -12.83 6.05
N TRP A 122 -28.22 -13.39 5.02
CA TRP A 122 -27.16 -12.69 4.30
C TRP A 122 -27.67 -11.44 3.57
N PRO A 123 -26.98 -10.29 3.65
CA PRO A 123 -27.41 -9.06 2.99
C PRO A 123 -27.39 -9.20 1.47
N LYS A 124 -28.25 -8.45 0.78
CA LYS A 124 -28.18 -8.32 -0.68
C LYS A 124 -27.03 -7.38 -1.07
N PRO A 125 -26.51 -7.49 -2.31
CA PRO A 125 -25.52 -6.55 -2.82
C PRO A 125 -25.96 -5.09 -2.63
N GLY A 126 -25.13 -4.30 -1.96
CA GLY A 126 -25.36 -2.87 -1.69
C GLY A 126 -26.05 -2.56 -0.35
N GLU A 127 -26.57 -3.56 0.38
CA GLU A 127 -27.23 -3.33 1.68
C GLU A 127 -26.21 -3.10 2.81
N GLU A 128 -25.11 -3.84 2.81
CA GLU A 128 -24.08 -3.78 3.85
C GLU A 128 -22.70 -3.50 3.24
N LEU A 129 -22.18 -2.30 3.51
CA LEU A 129 -20.95 -1.78 2.92
C LEU A 129 -19.94 -1.40 4.00
N VAL A 130 -18.71 -1.85 3.83
CA VAL A 130 -17.63 -1.64 4.79
C VAL A 130 -16.38 -1.18 4.06
N LEU A 131 -15.71 -0.18 4.64
CA LEU A 131 -14.40 0.26 4.16
C LEU A 131 -13.30 -0.48 4.91
N SER A 132 -12.56 -1.34 4.21
CA SER A 132 -11.34 -1.95 4.77
C SER A 132 -10.18 -0.97 4.62
N ILE A 133 -9.78 -0.32 5.72
CA ILE A 133 -8.75 0.72 5.73
C ILE A 133 -7.39 0.10 6.01
N THR A 134 -6.44 0.39 5.12
CA THR A 134 -5.06 -0.12 5.17
C THR A 134 -4.04 0.95 5.53
N SER A 135 -4.41 2.23 5.42
CA SER A 135 -3.56 3.35 5.78
C SER A 135 -4.39 4.58 6.09
N VAL A 136 -3.97 5.32 7.10
CA VAL A 136 -4.51 6.61 7.53
C VAL A 136 -3.37 7.61 7.52
N ALA A 137 -3.62 8.79 6.94
CA ALA A 137 -2.72 9.93 6.99
C ALA A 137 -3.50 11.19 7.35
N LYS A 138 -2.83 12.19 7.91
CA LYS A 138 -3.43 13.51 8.09
C LYS A 138 -3.81 14.10 6.73
N ALA A 139 -5.01 14.66 6.60
CA ALA A 139 -5.40 15.33 5.38
C ALA A 139 -4.69 16.70 5.27
N GLU A 140 -3.89 16.87 4.24
CA GLU A 140 -3.31 18.18 3.91
C GLU A 140 -4.36 19.07 3.24
N PRO A 141 -4.53 20.32 3.69
CA PRO A 141 -5.51 21.23 3.11
C PRO A 141 -5.12 21.60 1.68
N ASP A 142 -6.08 21.48 0.75
CA ASP A 142 -5.90 22.00 -0.60
C ASP A 142 -6.21 23.51 -0.62
N SER A 143 -5.20 24.33 -0.91
CA SER A 143 -5.33 25.79 -1.03
C SER A 143 -5.85 26.25 -2.40
N THR A 144 -5.89 25.35 -3.39
CA THR A 144 -6.35 25.63 -4.75
C THR A 144 -7.23 24.50 -5.28
N PRO A 145 -8.28 24.78 -6.07
CA PRO A 145 -9.08 23.76 -6.72
C PRO A 145 -8.21 22.90 -7.65
N THR A 146 -8.20 21.59 -7.42
CA THR A 146 -7.55 20.59 -8.29
C THR A 146 -8.52 19.44 -8.56
N ILE A 147 -8.25 18.62 -9.58
CA ILE A 147 -9.07 17.43 -9.85
C ILE A 147 -9.11 16.52 -8.62
N ARG A 148 -7.97 16.34 -7.94
CA ARG A 148 -7.86 15.59 -6.69
C ARG A 148 -8.78 16.15 -5.61
N ALA A 149 -8.67 17.44 -5.32
CA ALA A 149 -9.42 18.08 -4.25
C ALA A 149 -10.94 18.01 -4.50
N VAL A 150 -11.35 18.25 -5.75
CA VAL A 150 -12.76 18.18 -6.18
C VAL A 150 -13.30 16.75 -6.14
N ALA A 151 -12.49 15.74 -6.47
CA ALA A 151 -12.90 14.34 -6.40
C ALA A 151 -13.06 13.82 -4.96
N LEU A 152 -12.24 14.30 -4.02
CA LEU A 152 -12.28 13.87 -2.60
C LEU A 152 -13.30 14.64 -1.77
N GLU A 153 -13.44 15.94 -2.01
CA GLU A 153 -14.26 16.84 -1.17
C GLU A 153 -15.13 17.76 -2.03
N PRO A 154 -16.00 17.22 -2.91
CA PRO A 154 -16.76 18.01 -3.87
C PRO A 154 -17.68 19.04 -3.20
N TRP A 155 -18.16 18.78 -1.98
CA TRP A 155 -19.00 19.72 -1.20
C TRP A 155 -18.31 21.05 -0.91
N LYS A 156 -16.97 21.09 -0.86
CA LYS A 156 -16.21 22.35 -0.69
C LYS A 156 -16.23 23.24 -1.94
N TYR A 157 -16.58 22.69 -3.09
CA TYR A 157 -16.52 23.36 -4.39
C TYR A 157 -17.87 23.45 -5.08
N GLU A 158 -18.90 22.75 -4.59
CA GLU A 158 -20.21 22.69 -5.20
C GLU A 158 -20.80 24.08 -5.45
N GLY A 159 -21.32 24.28 -6.67
CA GLY A 159 -21.84 25.57 -7.13
C GLY A 159 -20.78 26.61 -7.49
N GLN A 160 -19.50 26.40 -7.17
CA GLN A 160 -18.43 27.33 -7.51
C GLN A 160 -17.99 27.16 -8.96
N SER A 161 -17.62 28.28 -9.58
CA SER A 161 -16.95 28.27 -10.88
C SER A 161 -15.44 28.13 -10.67
N ILE A 162 -14.86 27.03 -11.14
CA ILE A 162 -13.43 26.72 -11.00
C ILE A 162 -12.80 26.44 -12.37
N SER A 163 -11.47 26.43 -12.42
CA SER A 163 -10.71 26.02 -13.60
C SER A 163 -9.80 24.85 -13.25
N LEU A 164 -9.97 23.73 -13.96
CA LEU A 164 -9.23 22.50 -13.77
C LEU A 164 -8.42 22.16 -15.02
N THR A 165 -7.20 21.67 -14.82
CA THR A 165 -6.35 21.18 -15.91
C THR A 165 -6.14 19.68 -15.76
N GLY A 166 -6.33 18.94 -16.84
CA GLY A 166 -6.13 17.49 -16.88
C GLY A 166 -6.02 16.94 -18.29
N GLN A 167 -5.70 15.66 -18.40
CA GLN A 167 -5.75 14.92 -19.66
C GLN A 167 -7.19 14.56 -20.00
N PHE A 168 -7.49 14.60 -21.29
CA PHE A 168 -8.74 14.10 -21.83
C PHE A 168 -8.82 12.57 -21.66
N GLY A 169 -9.86 12.06 -20.99
CA GLY A 169 -10.07 10.64 -20.72
C GLY A 169 -11.08 9.97 -21.66
N GLY A 170 -11.61 10.70 -22.65
CA GLY A 170 -12.72 10.25 -23.48
C GLY A 170 -13.98 9.98 -22.65
N ARG A 171 -14.87 9.12 -23.15
CA ARG A 171 -16.09 8.65 -22.47
C ARG A 171 -15.75 7.62 -21.39
N ASN A 172 -14.86 7.99 -20.48
CA ASN A 172 -14.33 7.12 -19.43
C ASN A 172 -13.64 5.85 -19.98
N LEU A 173 -12.80 6.01 -21.01
CA LEU A 173 -12.13 4.90 -21.72
C LEU A 173 -11.14 4.09 -20.85
N PHE A 174 -10.87 4.56 -19.65
CA PHE A 174 -9.98 3.92 -18.67
C PHE A 174 -10.72 3.44 -17.42
N GLY A 175 -12.03 3.69 -17.32
CA GLY A 175 -12.83 3.30 -16.17
C GLY A 175 -12.36 3.95 -14.87
N ASP A 176 -11.88 5.20 -14.91
CA ASP A 176 -11.33 5.91 -13.74
C ASP A 176 -12.44 6.38 -12.76
N VAL A 177 -13.67 6.56 -13.27
CA VAL A 177 -14.85 7.01 -12.52
C VAL A 177 -16.05 6.07 -12.77
N PRO A 178 -17.12 6.11 -11.94
CA PRO A 178 -18.36 5.39 -12.20
C PRO A 178 -19.02 5.78 -13.54
N ALA A 179 -20.12 5.06 -13.86
CA ALA A 179 -20.86 5.23 -15.10
C ALA A 179 -21.21 6.69 -15.40
N ALA A 180 -21.28 7.01 -16.70
CA ALA A 180 -21.49 8.37 -17.18
C ALA A 180 -22.76 9.00 -16.60
N PRO A 181 -22.76 10.31 -16.31
CA PRO A 181 -23.95 11.03 -15.89
C PRO A 181 -25.01 11.10 -17.01
N ALA A 182 -24.62 10.79 -18.26
CA ALA A 182 -25.48 10.72 -19.45
C ALA A 182 -26.29 12.02 -19.66
N ARG A 183 -25.65 13.16 -19.40
CA ARG A 183 -26.20 14.50 -19.64
C ARG A 183 -26.20 14.82 -21.12
N ASP A 184 -25.14 14.43 -21.82
CA ASP A 184 -25.01 14.57 -23.27
C ASP A 184 -24.11 13.46 -23.85
N LYS A 185 -24.21 13.21 -25.15
CA LYS A 185 -23.37 12.26 -25.89
C LYS A 185 -21.89 12.64 -25.92
N TYR A 186 -21.56 13.88 -25.54
CA TYR A 186 -20.18 14.38 -25.47
C TYR A 186 -19.61 14.41 -24.06
N ASP A 187 -20.32 13.91 -23.04
CA ASP A 187 -19.77 13.80 -21.69
C ASP A 187 -18.43 13.05 -21.73
N PHE A 188 -17.41 13.62 -21.07
CA PHE A 188 -16.07 13.06 -21.07
C PHE A 188 -15.41 13.18 -19.71
N VAL A 189 -14.35 12.42 -19.49
CA VAL A 189 -13.59 12.44 -18.24
C VAL A 189 -12.38 13.37 -18.40
N LEU A 190 -12.10 14.19 -17.39
CA LEU A 190 -10.86 14.91 -17.24
C LEU A 190 -10.04 14.22 -16.13
N ARG A 191 -8.82 13.80 -16.43
CA ARG A 191 -8.01 12.96 -15.55
C ARG A 191 -6.62 13.52 -15.25
N THR A 192 -6.08 13.14 -14.11
CA THR A 192 -4.68 13.29 -13.70
C THR A 192 -4.21 11.97 -13.09
N PRO A 193 -2.90 11.79 -12.82
CA PRO A 193 -2.42 10.66 -12.02
C PRO A 193 -3.06 10.58 -10.63
N GLU A 194 -3.56 11.71 -10.12
CA GLU A 194 -4.10 11.85 -8.78
C GLU A 194 -5.63 11.92 -8.75
N GLY A 195 -6.36 11.62 -9.83
CA GLY A 195 -7.82 11.61 -9.80
C GLY A 195 -8.47 11.94 -11.14
N ALA A 196 -9.80 11.78 -11.20
CA ALA A 196 -10.59 12.01 -12.40
C ALA A 196 -11.99 12.55 -12.05
N VAL A 197 -12.54 13.39 -12.92
CA VAL A 197 -13.91 13.93 -12.80
C VAL A 197 -14.60 13.93 -14.16
N TRP A 198 -15.93 13.86 -14.15
CA TRP A 198 -16.71 14.03 -15.38
C TRP A 198 -16.79 15.50 -15.77
N VAL A 199 -16.83 15.76 -17.07
CA VAL A 199 -17.06 17.06 -17.68
C VAL A 199 -18.29 16.94 -18.58
N THR A 200 -19.23 17.87 -18.42
CA THR A 200 -20.52 17.88 -19.11
C THR A 200 -20.79 19.26 -19.73
N GLY A 201 -21.83 19.37 -20.56
CA GLY A 201 -22.31 20.65 -21.09
C GLY A 201 -21.54 21.21 -22.30
N MET A 202 -20.38 20.64 -22.64
CA MET A 202 -19.61 21.04 -23.82
C MET A 202 -19.03 19.84 -24.56
N ARG A 203 -19.06 19.90 -25.90
CA ARG A 203 -18.25 19.02 -26.76
C ARG A 203 -16.76 19.33 -26.55
N PRO A 204 -15.85 18.34 -26.46
CA PRO A 204 -14.41 18.55 -26.32
C PRO A 204 -13.76 19.05 -27.62
N LYS A 205 -14.16 20.26 -28.03
CA LYS A 205 -13.75 20.95 -29.25
C LYS A 205 -13.46 22.42 -28.92
N GLY A 206 -12.43 22.97 -29.54
CA GLY A 206 -12.05 24.37 -29.39
C GLY A 206 -10.94 24.78 -30.35
N LYS A 207 -10.31 25.92 -30.08
CA LYS A 207 -9.20 26.40 -30.90
C LYS A 207 -8.01 25.44 -30.76
N GLY A 208 -7.66 24.77 -31.86
CA GLY A 208 -6.51 23.86 -31.93
C GLY A 208 -6.80 22.40 -31.51
N PHE A 209 -8.05 22.01 -31.31
CA PHE A 209 -8.44 20.62 -31.03
C PHE A 209 -9.91 20.33 -31.37
N ASP A 210 -10.19 19.10 -31.81
CA ASP A 210 -11.53 18.51 -31.94
C ASP A 210 -11.35 17.03 -31.54
N LEU A 211 -11.69 16.69 -30.29
CA LEU A 211 -11.40 15.38 -29.73
C LEU A 211 -12.62 14.48 -29.82
N ASN A 212 -12.39 13.21 -30.14
CA ASN A 212 -13.41 12.19 -30.15
C ASN A 212 -13.43 11.45 -28.81
N VAL A 213 -14.59 11.49 -28.14
CA VAL A 213 -14.81 10.85 -26.83
C VAL A 213 -14.62 9.33 -26.86
N ASP A 214 -14.75 8.71 -28.03
CA ASP A 214 -14.61 7.26 -28.18
C ASP A 214 -13.23 6.85 -28.74
N ALA A 215 -12.35 7.83 -29.03
CA ALA A 215 -11.04 7.57 -29.63
C ALA A 215 -9.91 7.62 -28.58
N ARG A 216 -9.30 6.46 -28.30
CA ARG A 216 -8.19 6.37 -27.34
C ARG A 216 -6.96 7.19 -27.74
N VAL A 217 -6.74 7.44 -29.03
CA VAL A 217 -5.62 8.27 -29.53
C VAL A 217 -5.68 9.72 -29.02
N ASP A 218 -6.88 10.23 -28.76
CA ASP A 218 -7.09 11.61 -28.30
C ASP A 218 -6.84 11.78 -26.79
N THR A 219 -6.69 10.69 -26.05
CA THR A 219 -6.61 10.71 -24.58
C THR A 219 -5.30 11.26 -24.00
N SER A 220 -4.31 11.53 -24.85
CA SER A 220 -3.03 12.14 -24.46
C SER A 220 -3.09 13.67 -24.39
N ARG A 221 -4.21 14.28 -24.81
CA ARG A 221 -4.36 15.73 -24.96
C ARG A 221 -4.71 16.37 -23.62
N TRP A 222 -4.03 17.47 -23.30
CA TRP A 222 -4.27 18.24 -22.09
C TRP A 222 -5.28 19.36 -22.37
N LEU A 223 -6.26 19.47 -21.48
CA LEU A 223 -7.32 20.46 -21.53
C LEU A 223 -7.36 21.23 -20.21
N GLN A 224 -7.63 22.53 -20.34
CA GLN A 224 -8.12 23.35 -19.25
C GLN A 224 -9.63 23.50 -19.42
N VAL A 225 -10.36 23.15 -18.37
CA VAL A 225 -11.82 23.18 -18.31
C VAL A 225 -12.22 24.16 -17.22
N SER A 226 -12.96 25.20 -17.57
CA SER A 226 -13.57 26.08 -16.57
C SER A 226 -15.08 25.90 -16.57
N GLY A 227 -15.67 25.73 -15.40
CA GLY A 227 -17.07 25.36 -15.26
C GLY A 227 -17.54 25.35 -13.82
N VAL A 228 -18.80 24.97 -13.61
CA VAL A 228 -19.42 24.89 -12.28
C VAL A 228 -19.33 23.47 -11.77
N VAL A 229 -18.88 23.29 -10.52
CA VAL A 229 -18.89 21.96 -9.89
C VAL A 229 -20.31 21.58 -9.50
N LYS A 230 -20.71 20.35 -9.84
CA LYS A 230 -21.95 19.70 -9.41
C LYS A 230 -21.61 18.37 -8.78
N ASN A 231 -22.25 18.07 -7.64
CA ASN A 231 -22.16 16.76 -7.01
C ASN A 231 -23.56 16.16 -6.90
N GLU A 232 -23.93 15.35 -7.88
CA GLU A 232 -25.28 14.83 -7.98
C GLU A 232 -25.26 13.31 -8.01
N ARG A 233 -26.03 12.70 -7.10
CA ARG A 233 -26.15 11.24 -7.01
C ARG A 233 -24.78 10.55 -6.94
N GLY A 234 -23.85 11.06 -6.13
CA GLY A 234 -22.51 10.52 -5.97
C GLY A 234 -21.59 10.66 -7.19
N ILE A 235 -21.99 11.43 -8.21
CA ILE A 235 -21.15 11.73 -9.36
C ILE A 235 -20.69 13.18 -9.29
N VAL A 236 -19.37 13.36 -9.27
CA VAL A 236 -18.74 14.68 -9.36
C VAL A 236 -18.58 15.06 -10.83
N THR A 237 -19.20 16.16 -11.23
CA THR A 237 -19.14 16.69 -12.59
C THR A 237 -18.74 18.16 -12.61
N ILE A 238 -18.11 18.57 -13.71
CA ILE A 238 -17.89 19.97 -14.06
C ILE A 238 -18.80 20.30 -15.24
N GLU A 239 -19.80 21.13 -15.00
CA GLU A 239 -20.62 21.71 -16.07
C GLU A 239 -19.77 22.80 -16.77
N ALA A 240 -19.17 22.42 -17.89
CA ALA A 240 -18.18 23.25 -18.58
C ALA A 240 -18.81 24.49 -19.20
N LYS A 241 -18.12 25.62 -19.04
CA LYS A 241 -18.41 26.90 -19.69
C LYS A 241 -17.36 27.26 -20.73
N THR A 242 -16.10 26.90 -20.49
CA THR A 242 -15.00 27.11 -21.43
C THR A 242 -14.06 25.91 -21.47
N LEU A 243 -13.48 25.67 -22.66
CA LEU A 243 -12.46 24.66 -22.91
C LEU A 243 -11.30 25.29 -23.67
N ALA A 244 -10.08 25.02 -23.22
CA ALA A 244 -8.85 25.45 -23.88
C ALA A 244 -7.81 24.32 -23.91
N THR A 245 -6.91 24.38 -24.90
CA THR A 245 -5.73 23.52 -24.88
C THR A 245 -4.84 23.94 -23.71
N ALA A 246 -4.36 22.96 -22.94
CA ALA A 246 -3.41 23.19 -21.86
C ALA A 246 -2.09 22.47 -22.12
N GLN A 247 -1.07 22.84 -21.36
CA GLN A 247 0.15 22.04 -21.24
C GLN A 247 0.02 21.11 -20.04
N ALA A 248 0.75 20.00 -20.06
CA ALA A 248 0.93 19.21 -18.86
C ALA A 248 1.43 20.11 -17.73
N PRO A 249 0.82 20.09 -16.53
CA PRO A 249 1.43 20.70 -15.36
C PRO A 249 2.87 20.23 -15.28
N ALA A 250 3.79 21.15 -15.01
CA ALA A 250 5.14 20.76 -14.65
C ALA A 250 5.02 19.69 -13.57
N ALA A 251 5.66 18.54 -13.78
CA ALA A 251 5.67 17.50 -12.77
C ALA A 251 6.04 18.18 -11.46
N ARG A 252 5.15 18.11 -10.46
CA ARG A 252 5.53 18.51 -9.11
C ARG A 252 6.85 17.78 -8.88
N PRO A 253 7.93 18.46 -8.45
CA PRO A 253 9.09 17.71 -8.01
C PRO A 253 8.51 16.68 -7.05
N VAL A 254 8.74 15.40 -7.35
CA VAL A 254 8.41 14.35 -6.41
C VAL A 254 9.16 14.81 -5.18
N VAL A 255 8.45 15.37 -4.20
CA VAL A 255 8.96 15.41 -2.84
C VAL A 255 9.10 13.93 -2.60
N VAL A 256 10.34 13.44 -2.77
CA VAL A 256 10.71 12.10 -2.38
C VAL A 256 10.23 12.07 -0.95
N GLU A 257 9.10 11.41 -0.73
CA GLU A 257 8.58 11.14 0.60
C GLU A 257 9.81 10.64 1.33
N ALA A 258 10.26 11.41 2.32
CA ALA A 258 11.47 11.06 3.05
C ALA A 258 11.28 9.60 3.42
N PRO A 259 12.22 8.71 3.06
CA PRO A 259 12.05 7.29 3.30
C PRO A 259 11.54 7.14 4.72
N PRO A 260 10.49 6.31 4.95
CA PRO A 260 9.87 6.21 6.26
C PRO A 260 10.98 6.10 7.30
N PRO A 261 10.90 6.87 8.41
CA PRO A 261 11.97 6.92 9.38
C PRO A 261 12.39 5.48 9.69
N PRO A 262 13.70 5.17 9.68
CA PRO A 262 14.18 3.81 9.85
C PRO A 262 13.51 3.21 11.08
N SER A 263 12.87 2.06 10.93
CA SER A 263 12.18 1.39 12.03
C SER A 263 13.15 1.23 13.20
N GLU A 264 12.73 1.65 14.40
CA GLU A 264 13.57 1.58 15.60
C GLU A 264 14.05 0.14 15.83
N PRO A 265 15.36 -0.09 16.03
CA PRO A 265 15.89 -1.42 16.27
C PRO A 265 15.23 -2.07 17.49
N GLY A 266 14.85 -3.34 17.36
CA GLY A 266 14.43 -4.11 18.52
C GLY A 266 15.63 -4.55 19.37
N GLU A 267 15.38 -4.84 20.64
CA GLU A 267 16.41 -5.19 21.61
C GLU A 267 15.99 -6.41 22.43
N ILE A 268 16.95 -7.09 23.04
CA ILE A 268 16.69 -8.11 24.05
C ILE A 268 16.51 -7.40 25.39
N VAL A 269 15.32 -7.54 25.98
CA VAL A 269 14.95 -6.90 27.25
C VAL A 269 15.12 -7.82 28.44
N PHE A 270 15.19 -9.13 28.20
CA PHE A 270 15.38 -10.12 29.25
C PHE A 270 16.08 -11.36 28.72
N SER A 271 16.96 -11.93 29.54
CA SER A 271 17.49 -13.27 29.35
C SER A 271 17.53 -14.03 30.66
N SER A 272 17.36 -15.34 30.56
CA SER A 272 17.63 -16.28 31.64
C SER A 272 18.43 -17.45 31.06
N PRO A 273 19.69 -17.66 31.47
CA PRO A 273 20.42 -16.92 32.50
C PRO A 273 20.71 -15.46 32.14
N THR A 274 21.00 -14.67 33.18
CA THR A 274 21.51 -13.30 33.11
C THR A 274 23.04 -13.30 32.94
N ASP A 275 23.60 -12.15 32.56
CA ASP A 275 25.04 -12.04 32.33
C ASP A 275 25.83 -12.16 33.64
N GLY A 276 26.86 -13.00 33.62
CA GLY A 276 27.64 -13.36 34.79
C GLY A 276 26.96 -14.32 35.76
N GLU A 277 25.77 -14.83 35.47
CA GLU A 277 25.05 -15.74 36.37
C GLU A 277 25.85 -17.02 36.63
N THR A 278 25.91 -17.46 37.89
CA THR A 278 26.66 -18.64 38.31
C THR A 278 25.74 -19.69 38.91
N GLY A 279 26.12 -20.96 38.83
CA GLY A 279 25.31 -22.04 39.42
C GLY A 279 24.10 -22.41 38.57
N VAL A 280 24.09 -22.03 37.29
CA VAL A 280 23.00 -22.37 36.37
C VAL A 280 22.95 -23.88 36.19
N SER A 281 21.76 -24.48 36.31
CA SER A 281 21.59 -25.91 36.05
C SER A 281 21.88 -26.23 34.58
N GLY A 282 22.67 -27.28 34.34
CA GLY A 282 23.06 -27.68 32.99
C GLY A 282 21.91 -28.18 32.13
N SER A 283 20.74 -28.47 32.72
CA SER A 283 19.54 -28.93 32.00
C SER A 283 18.45 -27.86 31.85
N SER A 284 18.63 -26.68 32.46
CA SER A 284 17.64 -25.60 32.39
C SER A 284 17.50 -25.05 30.97
N PRO A 285 16.26 -24.79 30.49
CA PRO A 285 16.06 -24.10 29.22
C PRO A 285 16.57 -22.66 29.32
N LEU A 286 17.16 -22.17 28.24
CA LEU A 286 17.56 -20.77 28.15
C LEU A 286 16.40 -19.97 27.58
N ARG A 287 16.15 -18.77 28.10
CA ARG A 287 15.07 -17.88 27.66
C ARG A 287 15.63 -16.53 27.25
N VAL A 288 15.12 -15.99 26.15
CA VAL A 288 15.45 -14.65 25.64
C VAL A 288 14.15 -13.96 25.27
N GLN A 289 13.90 -12.76 25.77
CA GLN A 289 12.72 -11.97 25.46
C GLN A 289 13.10 -10.70 24.72
N PHE A 290 12.35 -10.39 23.67
CA PHE A 290 12.54 -9.23 22.82
C PHE A 290 11.59 -8.11 23.22
N SER A 291 12.00 -6.86 22.98
CA SER A 291 11.14 -5.69 23.17
C SER A 291 9.91 -5.69 22.24
N ARG A 292 9.99 -6.42 21.12
CA ARG A 292 9.00 -6.43 20.03
C ARG A 292 8.88 -7.82 19.41
N GLY A 293 7.79 -8.04 18.68
CA GLY A 293 7.58 -9.29 17.95
C GLY A 293 8.60 -9.50 16.84
N ILE A 294 9.20 -10.70 16.80
CA ILE A 294 10.22 -11.12 15.84
C ILE A 294 9.61 -11.87 14.66
N ASP A 295 10.15 -11.65 13.46
CA ASP A 295 9.82 -12.43 12.26
C ASP A 295 10.42 -13.86 12.38
N PRO A 296 9.61 -14.91 12.64
CA PRO A 296 10.11 -16.22 13.04
C PRO A 296 11.09 -16.90 12.06
N PRO A 297 10.92 -16.81 10.73
CA PRO A 297 11.89 -17.32 9.75
C PRO A 297 13.30 -16.76 9.93
N THR A 298 13.45 -15.54 10.45
CA THR A 298 14.76 -14.89 10.64
C THR A 298 15.54 -15.44 11.84
N LEU A 299 14.90 -16.19 12.74
CA LEU A 299 15.55 -16.79 13.93
C LEU A 299 16.32 -18.07 13.64
N ASN A 300 16.08 -18.71 12.49
CA ASN A 300 16.65 -20.01 12.15
C ASN A 300 18.19 -19.94 12.12
N GLY A 301 18.83 -20.72 13.00
CA GLY A 301 20.29 -20.79 13.10
C GLY A 301 20.97 -19.51 13.62
N LYS A 302 20.22 -18.59 14.24
CA LYS A 302 20.76 -17.32 14.75
C LYS A 302 21.20 -17.34 16.21
N PHE A 303 20.84 -18.39 16.95
CA PHE A 303 21.39 -18.62 18.28
C PHE A 303 22.61 -19.51 18.20
N ARG A 304 23.68 -19.09 18.88
CA ARG A 304 24.93 -19.85 18.98
C ARG A 304 25.31 -20.01 20.44
N LEU A 305 25.57 -21.25 20.83
CA LEU A 305 26.05 -21.59 22.16
C LEU A 305 27.51 -22.06 22.08
N THR A 306 28.38 -21.54 22.94
CA THR A 306 29.81 -21.89 22.96
C THR A 306 30.34 -22.02 24.37
N TYR A 307 31.36 -22.86 24.54
CA TYR A 307 32.10 -22.97 25.80
C TYR A 307 33.31 -22.04 25.75
N ILE A 308 33.51 -21.28 26.82
CA ILE A 308 34.70 -20.45 26.97
C ILE A 308 35.85 -21.33 27.48
N GLY A 309 37.02 -21.21 26.84
CA GLY A 309 38.26 -21.84 27.33
C GLY A 309 38.35 -23.36 27.09
N GLY A 310 37.67 -23.91 26.09
CA GLY A 310 37.94 -25.29 25.65
C GLY A 310 36.95 -25.79 24.59
N THR A 311 37.28 -26.93 23.99
CA THR A 311 36.42 -27.59 22.99
C THR A 311 35.20 -28.21 23.68
N PRO A 312 33.97 -27.91 23.23
CA PRO A 312 32.77 -28.54 23.78
C PRO A 312 32.69 -30.02 23.43
N PRO A 313 32.13 -30.88 24.30
CA PRO A 313 31.74 -32.22 23.91
C PRO A 313 30.70 -32.19 22.77
N ALA A 314 30.77 -33.17 21.88
CA ALA A 314 29.89 -33.26 20.72
C ALA A 314 28.40 -33.21 21.10
N GLY A 315 27.68 -32.24 20.56
CA GLY A 315 26.23 -32.04 20.71
C GLY A 315 25.79 -31.29 21.98
N THR A 316 26.72 -30.75 22.77
CA THR A 316 26.38 -29.93 23.96
C THR A 316 26.06 -28.47 23.62
N THR A 317 26.36 -28.04 22.39
CA THR A 317 26.06 -26.69 21.88
C THR A 317 24.82 -26.64 20.99
N ASP A 318 24.22 -27.80 20.70
CA ASP A 318 23.07 -27.91 19.81
C ASP A 318 21.80 -27.50 20.55
N VAL A 319 21.14 -26.45 20.05
CA VAL A 319 19.93 -25.88 20.64
C VAL A 319 18.78 -25.85 19.65
N THR A 320 17.59 -26.17 20.14
CA THR A 320 16.35 -25.98 19.39
C THR A 320 15.65 -24.74 19.93
N ALA A 321 15.43 -23.74 19.05
CA ALA A 321 14.72 -22.53 19.38
C ALA A 321 13.22 -22.68 19.12
N THR A 322 12.40 -22.30 20.09
CA THR A 322 10.94 -22.17 19.92
C THR A 322 10.53 -20.76 20.28
N TYR A 323 9.88 -20.07 19.34
CA TYR A 323 9.40 -18.71 19.53
C TYR A 323 7.93 -18.70 19.98
N ASP A 324 7.65 -18.00 21.07
CA ASP A 324 6.31 -17.70 21.56
C ASP A 324 5.95 -16.26 21.19
N ILE A 325 4.99 -16.14 20.28
CA ILE A 325 4.49 -14.85 19.77
C ILE A 325 3.81 -14.03 20.88
N GLY A 326 3.11 -14.68 21.82
CA GLY A 326 2.35 -13.97 22.85
C GLY A 326 3.24 -13.29 23.89
N SER A 327 4.41 -13.86 24.17
CA SER A 327 5.36 -13.31 25.14
C SER A 327 6.60 -12.66 24.52
N HIS A 328 6.71 -12.63 23.19
CA HIS A 328 7.90 -12.21 22.44
C HIS A 328 9.18 -12.91 22.94
N ALA A 329 9.06 -14.18 23.34
CA ALA A 329 10.16 -14.92 23.96
C ALA A 329 10.57 -16.11 23.11
N VAL A 330 11.88 -16.34 23.01
CA VAL A 330 12.45 -17.58 22.53
C VAL A 330 12.85 -18.44 23.71
N VAL A 331 12.43 -19.69 23.68
CA VAL A 331 12.89 -20.74 24.58
C VAL A 331 13.84 -21.65 23.80
N LEU A 332 15.09 -21.73 24.27
CA LEU A 332 16.13 -22.58 23.73
C LEU A 332 16.19 -23.86 24.56
N ARG A 333 15.90 -24.99 23.92
CA ARG A 333 16.05 -26.32 24.52
C ARG A 333 17.40 -26.90 24.14
N LEU A 334 18.16 -27.28 25.16
CA LEU A 334 19.45 -27.94 25.00
C LEU A 334 19.24 -29.39 24.55
N SER A 335 20.00 -29.83 23.55
CA SER A 335 19.95 -31.21 23.06
C SER A 335 20.64 -32.19 24.02
N LYS A 336 21.63 -31.70 24.79
CA LYS A 336 22.30 -32.41 25.89
C LYS A 336 22.54 -31.44 27.04
N PRO A 337 22.58 -31.92 28.31
CA PRO A 337 22.95 -31.08 29.43
C PRO A 337 24.33 -30.43 29.24
N LEU A 338 24.47 -29.19 29.72
CA LEU A 338 25.75 -28.50 29.77
C LEU A 338 26.66 -29.12 30.83
N GLU A 339 27.97 -29.09 30.58
CA GLU A 339 28.95 -29.60 31.52
C GLU A 339 29.04 -28.71 32.78
N PRO A 340 29.09 -29.32 33.97
CA PRO A 340 29.20 -28.59 35.23
C PRO A 340 30.55 -27.86 35.33
N PHE A 341 30.56 -26.74 36.06
CA PHE A 341 31.75 -25.90 36.30
C PHE A 341 32.38 -25.30 35.03
N ARG A 342 31.62 -25.21 33.94
CA ARG A 342 32.06 -24.58 32.70
C ARG A 342 31.35 -23.25 32.50
N THR A 343 32.05 -22.33 31.86
CA THR A 343 31.49 -21.05 31.42
C THR A 343 31.02 -21.16 29.99
N VAL A 344 29.79 -20.75 29.74
CA VAL A 344 29.10 -20.85 28.46
C VAL A 344 28.68 -19.45 28.01
N LYS A 345 28.84 -19.19 26.71
CA LYS A 345 28.39 -17.97 26.05
C LYS A 345 27.25 -18.30 25.09
N LEU A 346 26.12 -17.63 25.27
CA LEU A 346 25.00 -17.62 24.34
C LEU A 346 25.04 -16.34 23.51
N GLU A 347 24.91 -16.46 22.20
CA GLU A 347 24.96 -15.34 21.25
C GLU A 347 23.72 -15.34 20.36
N LEU A 348 23.18 -14.14 20.12
CA LEU A 348 22.30 -13.82 19.02
C LEU A 348 23.14 -13.18 17.89
N LEU A 349 23.17 -13.85 16.75
CA LEU A 349 23.90 -13.40 15.56
C LEU A 349 23.11 -12.33 14.78
N GLU A 350 23.80 -11.60 13.91
CA GLU A 350 23.18 -10.64 12.99
C GLU A 350 22.13 -11.27 12.05
N GLY A 351 21.19 -10.42 11.63
CA GLY A 351 20.19 -10.75 10.59
C GLY A 351 18.82 -11.17 11.12
N VAL A 352 18.59 -11.09 12.44
CA VAL A 352 17.26 -11.21 13.03
C VAL A 352 16.50 -9.89 12.85
N LYS A 353 15.21 -9.98 12.52
CA LYS A 353 14.34 -8.83 12.28
C LYS A 353 13.04 -8.92 13.05
N THR A 354 12.48 -7.77 13.40
CA THR A 354 11.10 -7.65 13.88
C THR A 354 10.10 -7.87 12.73
N PHE A 355 8.81 -8.06 13.05
CA PHE A 355 7.74 -8.20 12.05
C PHE A 355 7.62 -7.02 11.08
N ASP A 356 7.95 -5.80 11.52
CA ASP A 356 7.98 -4.58 10.69
C ASP A 356 9.32 -4.37 9.95
N GLY A 357 10.20 -5.38 9.99
CA GLY A 357 11.47 -5.39 9.26
C GLY A 357 12.62 -4.64 9.93
N ALA A 358 12.43 -4.12 11.15
CA ALA A 358 13.48 -3.47 11.93
C ALA A 358 14.56 -4.49 12.33
N PRO A 359 15.85 -4.13 12.32
CA PRO A 359 16.90 -5.04 12.74
C PRO A 359 16.91 -5.25 14.26
N ILE A 360 17.31 -6.43 14.71
CA ILE A 360 17.69 -6.69 16.10
C ILE A 360 19.21 -6.59 16.24
N LYS A 361 19.67 -5.86 17.26
CA LYS A 361 21.10 -5.78 17.57
C LYS A 361 21.65 -7.15 18.00
N PRO A 362 22.83 -7.56 17.52
CA PRO A 362 23.53 -8.71 18.07
C PRO A 362 23.71 -8.57 19.57
N TRP A 363 23.67 -9.69 20.26
CA TRP A 363 23.67 -9.72 21.71
C TRP A 363 24.34 -10.99 22.20
N SER A 364 24.94 -10.93 23.38
CA SER A 364 25.48 -12.12 24.02
C SER A 364 25.37 -12.04 25.53
N VAL A 365 25.27 -13.21 26.15
CA VAL A 365 25.32 -13.40 27.59
C VAL A 365 26.30 -14.52 27.93
N THR A 366 27.02 -14.36 29.02
CA THR A 366 27.94 -15.37 29.55
C THR A 366 27.48 -15.82 30.92
N PHE A 367 27.45 -17.12 31.18
CA PHE A 367 27.06 -17.67 32.48
C PHE A 367 27.87 -18.93 32.82
N SER A 368 27.89 -19.33 34.09
CA SER A 368 28.62 -20.50 34.58
C SER A 368 27.68 -21.58 35.11
N VAL A 369 27.91 -22.81 34.65
CA VAL A 369 27.11 -23.97 35.01
C VAL A 369 27.50 -24.47 36.41
N GLY A 370 26.51 -24.74 37.26
CA GLY A 370 26.70 -25.26 38.61
C GLY A 370 27.06 -26.74 38.67
N ALA A 371 27.28 -27.24 39.88
CA ALA A 371 27.24 -28.67 40.15
C ALA A 371 25.79 -29.13 40.01
N ASN A 372 25.52 -30.12 39.15
CA ASN A 372 24.18 -30.70 38.99
C ASN A 372 23.67 -31.37 40.26
#